data_AF-A0A127PCQ7-F1
#
_entry.id   AF-A0A127PCQ7-F1
#
_cell.length_a   1.000
_cell.length_b   1.000
_cell.length_c   1.000
_cell.angle_alpha   90.00
_cell.angle_beta   90.00
_cell.angle_gamma   90.00
#
_symmetry.space_group_name_H-M   'P 1'
#
loop_
_entity.id
_entity.type
_entity.pdbx_description
1 polymer ?
#
loop_
_entity_poly.entity_id
_entity_poly.type
_entity_poly.pdbx_seq_one_letter_code
_entity_poly.pdbx_strand_id
1 'polypeptide(L)'
;MVARRAAEERLLDVGRQYRTAIQLYVESTPPGQKRFPPTIEALLKDPRYPDTRRYLRAAYPDPVGKGDWIFILAPEGGIMGLHSASTDRPIRRAGYVPPFEQFNQLERYADWLFFYYPSN
;
A
#
# COMPACT_ATOMS: atom_id res chain seq x y z
N MET A 1 20.67 -2.28 15.81
CA MET A 1 20.56 -1.75 14.42
C MET A 1 19.90 -2.72 13.44
N VAL A 2 20.00 -4.05 13.60
CA VAL A 2 19.37 -5.04 12.70
C VAL A 2 17.84 -4.87 12.62
N ALA A 3 17.17 -4.62 13.74
CA ALA A 3 15.70 -4.48 13.79
C ALA A 3 15.15 -3.33 12.91
N ARG A 4 15.85 -2.19 12.83
CA ARG A 4 15.36 -1.04 12.04
C ARG A 4 15.52 -1.26 10.53
N ARG A 5 16.62 -1.90 10.09
CA ARG A 5 16.78 -2.29 8.67
C ARG A 5 15.75 -3.33 8.25
N ALA A 6 15.53 -4.35 9.09
CA ALA A 6 14.51 -5.36 8.84
C ALA A 6 13.10 -4.76 8.79
N ALA A 7 12.80 -3.76 9.62
CA ALA A 7 11.53 -3.04 9.57
C ALA A 7 11.34 -2.22 8.28
N GLU A 8 12.40 -1.56 7.79
CA GLU A 8 12.38 -0.83 6.50
C GLU A 8 12.18 -1.78 5.31
N GLU A 9 12.88 -2.91 5.27
CA GLU A 9 12.67 -3.93 4.22
C GLU A 9 11.25 -4.49 4.27
N ARG A 10 10.75 -4.78 5.48
CA ARG A 10 9.36 -5.21 5.68
C ARG A 10 8.36 -4.14 5.27
N LEU A 11 8.65 -2.85 5.46
CA LEU A 11 7.80 -1.75 5.02
C LEU A 11 7.64 -1.76 3.50
N LEU A 12 8.73 -1.95 2.75
CA LEU A 12 8.70 -2.07 1.29
C LEU A 12 7.90 -3.30 0.85
N ASP A 13 8.11 -4.45 1.49
CA ASP A 13 7.43 -5.70 1.15
C ASP A 13 5.93 -5.64 1.43
N VAL A 14 5.55 -5.11 2.59
CA VAL A 14 4.14 -4.94 2.98
C VAL A 14 3.48 -3.87 2.11
N GLY A 15 4.14 -2.73 1.90
CA GLY A 15 3.64 -1.68 1.02
C GLY A 15 3.45 -2.14 -0.42
N ARG A 16 4.35 -3.00 -0.94
CA ARG A 16 4.17 -3.67 -2.24
C ARG A 16 2.92 -4.54 -2.27
N GLN A 17 2.71 -5.37 -1.23
CA GLN A 17 1.54 -6.24 -1.15
C GLN A 17 0.24 -5.44 -1.13
N TYR A 18 0.18 -4.34 -0.38
CA TYR A 18 -0.99 -3.46 -0.38
C TYR A 18 -1.23 -2.79 -1.73
N ARG A 19 -0.20 -2.18 -2.32
CA ARG A 19 -0.30 -1.57 -3.66
C ARG A 19 -0.80 -2.58 -4.70
N THR A 20 -0.23 -3.78 -4.74
CA THR A 20 -0.65 -4.84 -5.65
C THR A 20 -2.07 -5.32 -5.35
N ALA A 21 -2.45 -5.45 -4.08
CA ALA A 21 -3.82 -5.85 -3.71
C ALA A 21 -4.86 -4.82 -4.16
N ILE A 22 -4.57 -3.52 -3.97
CA ILE A 22 -5.42 -2.42 -4.44
C ILE A 22 -5.52 -2.44 -5.97
N GLN A 23 -4.40 -2.60 -6.67
CA GLN A 23 -4.37 -2.74 -8.12
C GLN A 23 -5.30 -3.88 -8.59
N LEU A 24 -5.13 -5.09 -8.06
CA LEU A 24 -5.94 -6.25 -8.44
C LEU A 24 -7.43 -6.05 -8.10
N TYR A 25 -7.73 -5.41 -6.97
CA TYR A 25 -9.10 -5.08 -6.58
C TYR A 25 -9.75 -4.14 -7.60
N VAL A 26 -9.04 -3.11 -8.05
CA VAL A 26 -9.52 -2.15 -9.05
C VAL A 26 -9.65 -2.80 -10.42
N GLU A 27 -8.64 -3.56 -10.85
CA GLU A 27 -8.63 -4.23 -12.16
C GLU A 27 -9.65 -5.36 -12.27
N SER A 28 -10.16 -5.88 -11.15
CA SER A 28 -11.25 -6.86 -11.14
C SER A 28 -12.63 -6.26 -11.45
N THR A 29 -12.79 -4.93 -11.52
CA THR A 29 -14.06 -4.32 -11.97
C THR A 29 -14.15 -4.29 -13.48
N PRO A 30 -15.37 -4.37 -14.07
CA PRO A 30 -15.57 -4.12 -15.49
C PRO A 30 -15.00 -2.77 -15.94
N PRO A 31 -14.49 -2.67 -17.19
CA PRO A 31 -14.04 -1.41 -17.77
C PRO A 31 -15.11 -0.31 -17.63
N GLY A 32 -14.69 0.89 -17.22
CA GLY A 32 -15.58 2.05 -17.02
C GLY A 32 -16.18 2.20 -15.62
N GLN A 33 -15.96 1.25 -14.70
CA GLN A 33 -16.38 1.36 -13.29
C GLN A 33 -15.27 0.94 -12.33
N LYS A 34 -14.06 1.47 -12.53
CA LYS A 34 -12.95 1.29 -11.59
C LYS A 34 -13.38 1.78 -10.20
N ARG A 35 -13.36 0.88 -9.21
CA ARG A 35 -13.71 1.19 -7.81
C ARG A 35 -12.60 0.72 -6.91
N PHE A 36 -12.12 1.62 -6.06
CA PHE A 36 -11.17 1.30 -5.00
C PHE A 36 -11.84 0.53 -3.86
N PRO A 37 -11.08 -0.27 -3.09
CA PRO A 37 -11.61 -0.97 -1.92
C PRO A 37 -12.05 0.04 -0.86
N PRO A 38 -13.25 -0.10 -0.27
CA PRO A 38 -13.70 0.81 0.78
C PRO A 38 -12.90 0.64 2.08
N THR A 39 -12.37 -0.55 2.33
CA THR A 39 -11.61 -0.90 3.54
C THR A 39 -10.52 -1.94 3.24
N ILE A 40 -9.62 -2.19 4.20
CA ILE A 40 -8.62 -3.27 4.09
C ILE A 40 -9.28 -4.65 4.11
N GLU A 41 -10.39 -4.83 4.82
CA GLU A 41 -11.13 -6.09 4.86
C GLU A 41 -11.64 -6.49 3.46
N ALA A 42 -12.01 -5.51 2.63
CA ALA A 42 -12.39 -5.76 1.24
C ALA A 42 -11.23 -6.31 0.38
N LEU A 43 -9.98 -6.08 0.78
CA LEU A 43 -8.81 -6.72 0.15
C LEU A 43 -8.63 -8.17 0.62
N LEU A 44 -9.08 -8.52 1.82
CA LEU A 44 -9.03 -9.89 2.36
C LEU A 44 -10.16 -10.76 1.82
N LYS A 45 -11.33 -10.15 1.59
CA LYS A 45 -12.52 -10.77 1.03
C LYS A 45 -13.35 -9.72 0.29
N ASP A 46 -13.35 -9.81 -1.03
CA ASP A 46 -14.10 -8.91 -1.90
C ASP A 46 -15.62 -9.12 -1.72
N PRO A 47 -16.38 -8.12 -1.24
CA PRO A 47 -17.81 -8.27 -1.02
C PRO A 47 -18.63 -8.24 -2.32
N ARG A 48 -18.01 -7.90 -3.46
CA ARG A 48 -18.70 -7.81 -4.77
C ARG A 48 -18.95 -9.16 -5.41
N TYR A 49 -18.28 -10.21 -4.92
CA TYR A 49 -18.36 -11.56 -5.46
C TYR A 49 -18.95 -12.52 -4.41
N PRO A 50 -19.82 -13.46 -4.81
CA PRO A 50 -20.34 -14.48 -3.89
C PRO A 50 -19.25 -15.46 -3.45
N ASP A 51 -18.30 -15.77 -4.34
CA ASP A 51 -17.13 -16.58 -4.03
C ASP A 51 -16.05 -15.78 -3.28
N THR A 52 -15.24 -16.47 -2.50
CA THR A 52 -14.14 -15.81 -1.76
C THR A 52 -13.05 -15.38 -2.73
N ARG A 53 -13.03 -14.08 -3.06
CA ARG A 53 -11.96 -13.45 -3.82
C ARG A 53 -11.08 -12.62 -2.89
N ARG A 54 -9.80 -12.97 -2.83
CA ARG A 54 -8.82 -12.40 -1.90
C ARG A 54 -7.66 -11.78 -2.67
N TYR A 55 -7.33 -10.54 -2.39
CA TYR A 55 -6.22 -9.79 -2.99
C TYR A 55 -5.05 -9.62 -2.01
N LEU A 56 -5.31 -9.69 -0.70
CA LEU A 56 -4.33 -9.59 0.36
C LEU A 56 -4.45 -10.78 1.33
N ARG A 57 -3.33 -11.34 1.80
CA ARG A 57 -3.35 -12.55 2.65
C ARG A 57 -3.83 -12.28 4.07
N ALA A 58 -3.45 -11.13 4.63
CA ALA A 58 -3.79 -10.67 5.96
C ALA A 58 -3.63 -9.14 6.03
N ALA A 59 -4.31 -8.49 6.98
CA ALA A 59 -4.04 -7.09 7.28
C ALA A 59 -2.69 -7.00 8.03
N TYR A 60 -1.67 -6.51 7.35
CA TYR A 60 -0.33 -6.37 7.93
C TYR A 60 -0.21 -5.03 8.66
N PRO A 61 0.28 -4.99 9.90
CA PRO A 61 0.51 -3.74 10.61
C PRO A 61 1.65 -2.94 9.97
N ASP A 62 1.64 -1.62 10.12
CA ASP A 62 2.76 -0.75 9.75
C ASP A 62 4.04 -1.13 10.53
N PRO A 63 5.10 -1.62 9.86
CA PRO A 63 6.32 -2.07 10.52
C PRO A 63 7.12 -0.97 11.23
N VAL A 64 6.96 0.31 10.84
CA VAL A 64 7.75 1.44 11.37
C VAL A 64 6.90 2.52 12.06
N GLY A 65 5.60 2.60 11.75
CA GLY A 65 4.64 3.52 12.38
C GLY A 65 3.84 2.91 13.54
N LYS A 66 4.38 1.90 14.22
CA LYS A 66 3.75 1.23 15.38
C LYS A 66 2.42 0.54 15.08
N GLY A 67 2.21 0.13 13.84
CA GLY A 67 1.01 -0.59 13.40
C GLY A 67 -0.03 0.26 12.66
N ASP A 68 0.09 1.59 12.72
CA ASP A 68 -0.91 2.49 12.15
C ASP A 68 -0.57 2.94 10.73
N TRP A 69 -1.42 2.56 9.78
CA TRP A 69 -1.37 3.05 8.40
C TRP A 69 -2.18 4.35 8.25
N ILE A 70 -1.66 5.28 7.46
CA ILE A 70 -2.45 6.42 6.96
C ILE A 70 -2.93 6.07 5.55
N PHE A 71 -4.25 6.09 5.35
CA PHE A 71 -4.86 5.78 4.07
C PHE A 71 -4.92 6.99 3.15
N ILE A 72 -4.62 6.76 1.88
CA ILE A 72 -4.77 7.72 0.79
C ILE A 72 -6.10 7.39 0.12
N LEU A 73 -7.04 8.32 0.16
CA LEU A 73 -8.38 8.14 -0.42
C LEU A 73 -8.43 8.63 -1.85
N ALA A 74 -9.10 7.87 -2.71
CA ALA A 74 -9.39 8.30 -4.08
C ALA A 74 -10.44 9.42 -4.08
N PRO A 75 -10.45 10.33 -5.08
CA PRO A 75 -11.48 11.37 -5.21
C PRO A 75 -12.92 10.81 -5.26
N GLU A 76 -13.11 9.65 -5.89
CA GLU A 76 -14.37 8.92 -5.97
C GLU A 76 -14.69 8.07 -4.73
N GLY A 77 -13.76 8.02 -3.76
CA GLY A 77 -13.85 7.25 -2.53
C GLY A 77 -13.14 5.90 -2.58
N GLY A 78 -12.89 5.35 -1.39
CA GLY A 78 -12.10 4.13 -1.20
C GLY A 78 -10.60 4.38 -1.11
N ILE A 79 -9.87 3.34 -0.75
CA ILE A 79 -8.43 3.37 -0.46
C ILE A 79 -7.65 3.14 -1.75
N MET A 80 -6.99 4.18 -2.26
CA MET A 80 -6.09 4.07 -3.43
C MET A 80 -4.64 3.79 -3.06
N GLY A 81 -4.30 3.99 -1.80
CA GLY A 81 -2.98 3.72 -1.28
C GLY A 81 -2.87 3.96 0.20
N LEU A 82 -1.66 3.85 0.70
CA LEU A 82 -1.32 4.08 2.09
C LEU A 82 0.13 4.48 2.24
N HIS A 83 0.45 5.06 3.40
CA HIS A 83 1.83 5.30 3.83
C HIS A 83 1.93 5.13 5.34
N SER A 84 3.17 4.97 5.81
CA SER A 84 3.43 4.84 7.25
C SER A 84 3.07 6.14 7.98
N ALA A 85 2.62 6.04 9.23
CA ALA A 85 2.48 7.20 10.12
C ALA A 85 3.84 7.73 10.63
N SER A 86 4.93 6.99 10.43
CA SER A 86 6.25 7.35 10.95
C SER A 86 6.90 8.52 10.21
N THR A 87 7.31 9.53 10.97
CA THR A 87 8.11 10.66 10.47
C THR A 87 9.61 10.43 10.55
N ASP A 88 10.03 9.21 10.95
CA ASP A 88 11.43 8.85 11.04
C ASP A 88 12.11 8.81 9.68
N ARG A 89 13.42 9.06 9.69
CA ARG A 89 14.25 9.03 8.48
C ARG A 89 14.52 7.61 7.98
N PRO A 90 14.41 7.34 6.67
CA PRO A 90 14.87 6.10 6.07
C PRO A 90 16.36 5.87 6.29
N ILE A 91 16.73 4.61 6.48
CA ILE A 91 18.12 4.17 6.53
C ILE A 91 18.70 4.18 5.12
N ARG A 92 17.98 3.61 4.15
CA ARG A 92 18.38 3.66 2.74
C ARG A 92 17.80 4.92 2.10
N ARG A 93 18.69 5.76 1.57
CA ARG A 93 18.31 7.02 0.88
C ARG A 93 18.33 6.94 -0.64
N ALA A 94 18.92 5.90 -1.21
CA ALA A 94 19.07 5.73 -2.66
C ALA A 94 19.14 4.25 -3.04
N GLY A 95 18.98 3.96 -4.33
CA GLY A 95 19.05 2.60 -4.88
C GLY A 95 17.71 1.85 -4.84
N TYR A 96 16.60 2.56 -4.69
CA TYR A 96 15.28 1.97 -4.94
C TYR A 96 15.06 1.83 -6.44
N VAL A 97 14.50 0.69 -6.83
CA VAL A 97 14.18 0.33 -8.22
C VAL A 97 12.67 0.37 -8.43
N PRO A 98 12.17 0.35 -9.69
CA PRO A 98 10.73 0.27 -9.95
C PRO A 98 10.03 -0.86 -9.16
N PRO A 99 8.83 -0.61 -8.61
CA PRO A 99 8.00 0.60 -8.72
C PRO A 99 8.22 1.60 -7.56
N PHE A 100 9.39 1.60 -6.91
CA PHE A 100 9.69 2.40 -5.71
C PHE A 100 10.82 3.41 -5.91
N GLU A 101 11.22 3.66 -7.15
CA GLU A 101 12.27 4.63 -7.47
C GLU A 101 11.98 6.05 -6.96
N GLN A 102 10.69 6.41 -6.83
CA GLN A 102 10.24 7.67 -6.26
C GLN A 102 10.57 7.83 -4.77
N PHE A 103 10.97 6.77 -4.07
CA PHE A 103 11.41 6.84 -2.67
C PHE A 103 12.87 7.26 -2.51
N ASN A 104 13.62 7.33 -3.62
CA ASN A 104 14.97 7.86 -3.59
C ASN A 104 14.93 9.32 -3.09
N GLN A 105 15.81 9.64 -2.14
CA GLN A 105 15.97 10.96 -1.52
C GLN A 105 14.81 11.45 -0.65
N LEU A 106 13.75 10.66 -0.43
CA LEU A 106 12.71 11.02 0.54
C LEU A 106 13.25 10.97 1.97
N GLU A 107 12.88 11.98 2.75
CA GLU A 107 13.44 12.16 4.10
C GLU A 107 12.68 11.40 5.18
N ARG A 108 11.43 10.97 4.94
CA ARG A 108 10.58 10.32 5.95
C ARG A 108 9.82 9.14 5.37
N TYR A 109 9.54 8.14 6.21
CA TYR A 109 8.67 7.03 5.82
C TYR A 109 7.23 7.46 5.51
N ALA A 110 6.75 8.55 6.13
CA ALA A 110 5.46 9.15 5.80
C ALA A 110 5.36 9.64 4.35
N ASP A 111 6.49 9.91 3.70
CA ASP A 111 6.50 10.34 2.29
C ASP A 111 6.51 9.13 1.33
N TRP A 112 6.65 7.90 1.84
CA TRP A 112 6.65 6.68 1.03
C TRP A 112 5.22 6.25 0.73
N LEU A 113 4.67 6.83 -0.33
CA LEU A 113 3.31 6.57 -0.75
C LEU A 113 3.23 5.26 -1.54
N PHE A 114 2.58 4.25 -0.97
CA PHE A 114 2.25 2.99 -1.62
C PHE A 114 0.85 3.08 -2.21
N PHE A 115 0.73 3.58 -3.43
CA PHE A 115 -0.56 3.75 -4.10
C PHE A 115 -0.57 3.16 -5.50
N TYR A 116 -1.78 2.89 -5.98
CA TYR A 116 -2.06 2.56 -7.37
C TYR A 116 -2.97 3.64 -7.95
N TYR A 117 -2.50 4.29 -9.01
CA TYR A 117 -3.33 5.15 -9.83
C TYR A 117 -3.63 4.41 -11.14
N PRO A 118 -4.91 4.14 -11.47
CA PRO A 118 -5.24 3.53 -12.74
C PRO A 118 -4.84 4.48 -13.86
N SER A 119 -3.89 4.07 -14.70
CA SER A 119 -3.62 4.76 -15.95
C SER A 119 -4.90 4.73 -16.82
N ASN A 120 -5.25 5.90 -17.36
CA ASN A 120 -6.39 6.12 -18.25
C ASN A 120 -6.15 5.47 -19.60
#